data_AF-M1ZPB7-F1
#
_entry.id   AF-M1ZPB7-F1
#
_cell.length_a   1.000
_cell.length_b   1.000
_cell.length_c   1.000
_cell.angle_alpha   90.00
_cell.angle_beta   90.00
_cell.angle_gamma   90.00
#
_symmetry.space_group_name_H-M   'P 1'
#
loop_
_entity.id
_entity.type
_entity.pdbx_description
1 polymer ?
#
loop_
_entity_poly.entity_id
_entity_poly.type
_entity_poly.pdbx_seq_one_letter_code
_entity_poly.pdbx_strand_id
1 'polypeptide(L)'
;MRLVLTGVAIQAGISALTTLLVVKLDDTQYNFVVAWQAGSIWGSNWKFVMTLLPWLLILIPYILTKSSVMDILTLSDDIAYGLGASVEKERRKLLAAAVALAASCVAVSGSISFVGLIAPHLSRRLVGPRHGVLLSTSILIGAVLVSLADTIGRIIIQPSEIPTGIVVAIIGAPYFLYLLSNSKS
;
A
#
# COMPACT_ATOMS: atom_id res chain seq x y z
N MET A 1 -7.59 -6.80 -17.73
CA MET A 1 -6.51 -7.80 -18.02
C MET A 1 -5.21 -7.15 -18.49
N ARG A 2 -5.19 -6.33 -19.54
CA ARG A 2 -3.94 -5.71 -20.08
C ARG A 2 -3.08 -5.00 -19.03
N LEU A 3 -3.67 -4.15 -18.18
CA LEU A 3 -2.96 -3.37 -17.16
C LEU A 3 -2.15 -4.24 -16.17
N VAL A 4 -2.72 -5.38 -15.75
CA VAL A 4 -2.10 -6.27 -14.76
C VAL A 4 -0.90 -6.98 -15.38
N LEU A 5 -1.06 -7.56 -16.57
CA LEU A 5 0.02 -8.24 -17.30
C LEU A 5 1.16 -7.29 -17.63
N THR A 6 0.85 -6.07 -18.10
CA THR A 6 1.88 -5.05 -18.35
C THR A 6 2.60 -4.63 -17.08
N GLY A 7 1.87 -4.53 -15.95
CA GLY A 7 2.45 -4.19 -14.66
C GLY A 7 3.45 -5.25 -14.18
N VAL A 8 3.09 -6.54 -14.27
CA VAL A 8 3.98 -7.65 -13.91
C VAL A 8 5.24 -7.67 -14.78
N ALA A 9 5.10 -7.46 -16.09
CA ALA A 9 6.23 -7.40 -17.01
C ALA A 9 7.19 -6.23 -16.68
N ILE A 10 6.64 -5.04 -16.42
CA ILE A 10 7.44 -3.86 -16.03
C ILE A 10 8.14 -4.09 -14.69
N GLN A 11 7.43 -4.65 -13.70
CA GLN A 11 8.01 -4.97 -12.40
C GLN A 11 9.18 -5.94 -12.52
N ALA A 12 9.05 -6.99 -13.35
CA ALA A 12 10.14 -7.93 -13.59
C ALA A 12 11.38 -7.24 -14.20
N GLY A 13 11.18 -6.34 -15.18
CA GLY A 13 12.26 -5.55 -15.78
C GLY A 13 12.96 -4.62 -14.78
N ILE A 14 12.21 -3.90 -13.96
CA ILE A 14 12.76 -3.02 -12.91
C ILE A 14 13.49 -3.85 -11.84
N SER A 15 12.96 -5.01 -11.48
CA SER A 15 13.59 -5.91 -10.50
C SER A 15 14.94 -6.41 -11.01
N ALA A 16 15.02 -6.83 -12.27
CA ALA A 16 16.27 -7.25 -12.90
C ALA A 16 17.30 -6.10 -12.93
N LEU A 17 16.88 -4.88 -13.27
CA LEU A 17 17.74 -3.70 -13.23
C LEU A 17 18.25 -3.41 -11.81
N THR A 18 17.36 -3.50 -10.82
CA THR A 18 17.71 -3.32 -9.40
C THR A 18 18.79 -4.33 -8.99
N THR A 19 18.62 -5.62 -9.33
CA THR A 19 19.61 -6.65 -9.02
C THR A 19 20.97 -6.35 -9.67
N LEU A 20 21.00 -5.90 -10.93
CA LEU A 20 22.25 -5.52 -11.60
C LEU A 20 22.96 -4.35 -10.93
N LEU A 21 22.19 -3.37 -10.43
CA LEU A 21 22.76 -2.26 -9.66
C LEU A 21 23.32 -2.77 -8.33
N VAL A 22 22.57 -3.63 -7.63
CA VAL A 22 22.91 -4.21 -6.32
C VAL A 22 24.26 -4.93 -6.31
N VAL A 23 24.61 -5.63 -7.40
CA VAL A 23 25.89 -6.36 -7.54
C VAL A 23 27.12 -5.45 -7.42
N LYS A 24 26.98 -4.14 -7.69
CA LYS A 24 28.10 -3.19 -7.65
C LYS A 24 28.23 -2.42 -6.34
N LEU A 25 27.33 -2.64 -5.38
CA LEU A 25 27.35 -1.93 -4.10
C LEU A 25 28.29 -2.60 -3.10
N ASP A 26 28.85 -1.77 -2.22
CA ASP A 26 29.61 -2.25 -1.06
C ASP A 26 28.65 -2.86 -0.02
N ASP A 27 29.17 -3.69 0.90
CA ASP A 27 28.39 -4.42 1.91
C ASP A 27 27.46 -3.51 2.74
N THR A 28 27.90 -2.29 3.07
CA THR A 28 27.10 -1.33 3.86
C THR A 28 25.87 -0.86 3.09
N GLN A 29 26.04 -0.54 1.81
CA GLN A 29 24.95 -0.08 0.97
C GLN A 29 24.03 -1.24 0.57
N TYR A 30 24.60 -2.44 0.36
CA TYR A 30 23.83 -3.67 0.15
C TYR A 30 22.88 -3.93 1.33
N ASN A 31 23.40 -3.93 2.56
CA ASN A 31 22.61 -4.13 3.77
C ASN A 31 21.49 -3.08 3.91
N PHE A 32 21.78 -1.82 3.58
CA PHE A 32 20.78 -0.77 3.54
C PHE A 32 19.66 -1.06 2.53
N VAL A 33 20.01 -1.45 1.30
CA VAL A 33 19.04 -1.77 0.25
C VAL A 33 18.17 -2.96 0.64
N VAL A 34 18.75 -4.04 1.16
CA VAL A 34 18.01 -5.23 1.61
C VAL A 34 17.03 -4.86 2.73
N ALA A 35 17.48 -4.07 3.71
CA ALA A 35 16.63 -3.69 4.83
C ALA A 35 15.56 -2.65 4.42
N TRP A 36 15.83 -1.78 3.44
CA TRP A 36 14.80 -0.92 2.82
C TRP A 36 13.77 -1.73 2.02
N GLN A 37 14.20 -2.74 1.27
CA GLN A 37 13.31 -3.66 0.55
C GLN A 37 12.43 -4.48 1.49
N ALA A 38 12.94 -4.87 2.66
CA ALA A 38 12.18 -5.56 3.69
C ALA A 38 11.10 -4.68 4.36
N GLY A 39 11.14 -3.36 4.12
CA GLY A 39 10.23 -2.39 4.70
C GLY A 39 10.53 -2.15 6.17
N SER A 40 11.21 -1.05 6.47
CA SER A 40 11.55 -0.66 7.83
C SER A 40 11.29 0.83 8.00
N ILE A 41 10.65 1.19 9.12
CA ILE A 41 10.43 2.57 9.52
C ILE A 41 11.71 3.05 10.20
N TRP A 42 12.68 3.41 9.35
CA TRP A 42 13.94 3.98 9.79
C TRP A 42 13.73 5.35 10.41
N GLY A 43 14.46 5.59 11.50
CA GLY A 43 14.85 6.92 11.95
C GLY A 43 13.72 7.94 11.93
N SER A 44 13.06 8.08 13.08
CA SER A 44 12.12 9.11 13.51
C SER A 44 12.60 10.56 13.24
N ASN A 45 12.85 10.86 11.97
CA ASN A 45 13.41 12.10 11.50
C ASN A 45 12.26 12.92 10.92
N TRP A 46 12.01 14.06 11.55
CA TRP A 46 11.01 15.03 11.13
C TRP A 46 11.15 15.46 9.67
N LYS A 47 12.34 15.34 9.07
CA LYS A 47 12.55 15.59 7.64
C LYS A 47 11.73 14.64 6.75
N PHE A 48 11.67 13.35 7.07
CA PHE A 48 10.88 12.38 6.31
C PHE A 48 9.39 12.65 6.47
N VAL A 49 8.95 12.98 7.69
CA VAL A 49 7.56 13.37 7.97
C VAL A 49 7.18 14.61 7.16
N MET A 50 8.00 15.67 7.20
CA MET A 50 7.78 16.91 6.45
C MET A 50 7.78 16.70 4.94
N THR A 51 8.53 15.71 4.43
CA THR A 51 8.55 15.38 3.00
C THR A 51 7.28 14.64 2.57
N LEU A 52 6.74 13.76 3.43
CA LEU A 52 5.51 13.01 3.17
C LEU A 52 4.24 13.85 3.33
N LEU A 53 4.26 14.78 4.28
CA LEU A 53 3.07 15.52 4.74
C LEU A 53 2.34 16.27 3.61
N PRO A 54 3.01 16.98 2.67
CA PRO A 54 2.34 17.60 1.54
C PRO A 54 1.58 16.61 0.65
N TRP A 55 2.17 15.45 0.37
CA TRP A 55 1.53 14.40 -0.43
C TRP A 55 0.27 13.88 0.25
N LEU A 56 0.35 13.62 1.56
CA LEU A 56 -0.78 13.15 2.36
C LEU A 56 -1.89 14.21 2.45
N LEU A 57 -1.54 15.47 2.76
CA LEU A 57 -2.50 16.57 2.90
C LEU A 57 -3.22 16.93 1.60
N ILE A 58 -2.60 16.71 0.44
CA ILE A 58 -3.22 17.01 -0.86
C ILE A 58 -4.01 15.81 -1.37
N LEU A 59 -3.41 14.61 -1.38
CA LEU A 59 -4.00 13.45 -2.04
C LEU A 59 -5.07 12.76 -1.21
N ILE A 60 -4.98 12.74 0.13
CA ILE A 60 -6.02 12.14 0.97
C ILE A 60 -7.36 12.88 0.81
N PRO A 61 -7.44 14.22 1.01
CA PRO A 61 -8.69 14.94 0.80
C PRO A 61 -9.22 14.80 -0.62
N TYR A 62 -8.32 14.86 -1.62
CA TYR A 62 -8.69 14.64 -3.02
C TYR A 62 -9.43 13.31 -3.22
N ILE A 63 -8.89 12.20 -2.70
CA ILE A 63 -9.52 10.88 -2.85
C ILE A 63 -10.83 10.80 -2.05
N LEU A 64 -10.90 11.39 -0.85
CA LEU A 64 -12.13 11.39 -0.04
C LEU A 64 -13.29 12.12 -0.76
N THR A 65 -13.01 13.23 -1.46
CA THR A 65 -14.03 13.93 -2.27
C THR A 65 -14.53 13.10 -3.47
N LYS A 66 -13.79 12.06 -3.87
CA LYS A 66 -14.11 11.19 -5.00
C LYS A 66 -14.80 9.88 -4.57
N SER A 67 -15.17 9.74 -3.31
CA SER A 67 -15.87 8.56 -2.76
C SER A 67 -17.06 8.12 -3.60
N SER A 68 -17.96 9.02 -3.98
CA SER A 68 -19.13 8.69 -4.82
C SER A 68 -18.73 8.19 -6.21
N VAL A 69 -17.63 8.69 -6.78
CA VAL A 69 -17.12 8.22 -8.08
C VAL A 69 -16.59 6.79 -7.96
N MET A 70 -15.90 6.47 -6.86
CA MET A 70 -15.44 5.11 -6.59
C MET A 70 -16.59 4.14 -6.36
N ASP A 71 -17.67 4.57 -5.69
CA ASP A 71 -18.89 3.76 -5.58
C ASP A 71 -19.46 3.46 -6.97
N ILE A 72 -19.56 4.46 -7.86
CA ILE A 72 -20.03 4.26 -9.25
C ILE A 72 -19.13 3.30 -10.03
N LEU A 73 -17.81 3.41 -9.86
CA LEU A 73 -16.84 2.54 -10.52
C LEU A 73 -16.92 1.07 -10.10
N THR A 74 -17.65 0.75 -9.02
CA THR A 74 -17.92 -0.64 -8.63
C THR A 74 -19.16 -1.25 -9.27
N LEU A 75 -20.00 -0.44 -9.92
CA LEU A 75 -21.10 -0.96 -10.73
C LEU A 75 -20.57 -1.59 -12.01
N SER A 76 -21.35 -2.51 -12.59
CA SER A 76 -21.04 -3.23 -13.82
C SER A 76 -20.58 -2.28 -14.93
N ASP A 77 -19.65 -2.74 -15.76
CA ASP A 77 -19.10 -1.93 -16.87
C ASP A 77 -20.22 -1.38 -17.77
N ASP A 78 -21.33 -2.10 -18.00
CA ASP A 78 -22.47 -1.63 -18.79
C ASP A 78 -23.14 -0.37 -18.21
N ILE A 79 -23.26 -0.27 -16.89
CA ILE A 79 -23.82 0.89 -16.20
C ILE A 79 -22.82 2.06 -16.26
N ALA A 80 -21.54 1.75 -16.08
CA ALA A 80 -20.45 2.73 -16.19
C ALA A 80 -20.27 3.27 -17.61
N TYR A 81 -20.50 2.46 -18.65
CA TYR A 81 -20.46 2.88 -20.06
C TYR A 81 -21.61 3.83 -20.40
N GLY A 82 -22.81 3.62 -19.84
CA GLY A 82 -23.94 4.55 -19.96
C GLY A 82 -23.66 5.94 -19.36
N LEU A 83 -22.75 6.02 -18.38
CA LEU A 83 -22.27 7.27 -17.78
C LEU A 83 -21.17 7.99 -18.59
N GLY A 84 -20.61 7.33 -19.62
CA GLY A 84 -19.77 7.95 -20.66
C GLY A 84 -18.25 8.05 -20.37
N ALA A 85 -17.53 8.75 -21.26
CA ALA A 85 -16.06 8.89 -21.26
C ALA A 85 -15.47 9.62 -20.02
N SER A 86 -16.32 10.18 -19.16
CA SER A 86 -15.92 10.78 -17.88
C SER A 86 -15.42 9.73 -16.89
N VAL A 87 -15.97 8.51 -16.92
CA VAL A 87 -15.65 7.43 -15.96
C VAL A 87 -14.22 6.93 -16.14
N GLU A 88 -13.78 6.70 -17.38
CA GLU A 88 -12.41 6.24 -17.66
C GLU A 88 -11.36 7.31 -17.34
N LYS A 89 -11.70 8.60 -17.51
CA LYS A 89 -10.84 9.72 -17.09
C LYS A 89 -10.67 9.75 -15.58
N GLU A 90 -11.75 9.58 -14.81
CA GLU A 90 -11.67 9.55 -13.34
C GLU A 90 -10.94 8.30 -12.84
N ARG A 91 -11.14 7.13 -13.46
CA ARG A 91 -10.38 5.90 -13.17
C ARG A 91 -8.87 6.15 -13.30
N ARG A 92 -8.43 6.77 -14.39
CA ARG A 92 -7.01 7.13 -14.59
C ARG A 92 -6.48 8.10 -13.54
N LYS A 93 -7.26 9.12 -13.16
CA LYS A 93 -6.86 10.08 -12.11
C LYS A 93 -6.73 9.42 -10.74
N LEU A 94 -7.68 8.56 -10.38
CA LEU A 94 -7.65 7.80 -9.13
C LEU A 94 -6.47 6.83 -9.09
N LEU A 95 -6.17 6.14 -10.20
CA LEU A 95 -4.97 5.31 -10.31
C LEU A 95 -3.70 6.14 -10.14
N ALA A 96 -3.61 7.31 -10.77
CA ALA A 96 -2.45 8.20 -10.62
C ALA A 96 -2.29 8.67 -9.16
N ALA A 97 -3.38 9.04 -8.48
CA ALA A 97 -3.36 9.44 -7.08
C ALA A 97 -2.96 8.28 -6.15
N ALA A 98 -3.45 7.07 -6.42
CA ALA A 98 -3.09 5.86 -5.67
C ALA A 98 -1.60 5.52 -5.84
N VAL A 99 -1.07 5.61 -7.06
CA VAL A 99 0.36 5.40 -7.35
C VAL A 99 1.21 6.47 -6.66
N ALA A 100 0.81 7.74 -6.72
CA ALA A 100 1.53 8.84 -6.07
C ALA A 100 1.60 8.66 -4.54
N LEU A 101 0.47 8.32 -3.90
CA LEU A 101 0.44 8.00 -2.47
C LEU A 101 1.33 6.80 -2.14
N ALA A 102 1.16 5.69 -2.85
CA ALA A 102 1.94 4.47 -2.61
C ALA A 102 3.44 4.71 -2.79
N ALA A 103 3.84 5.41 -3.86
CA ALA A 103 5.23 5.74 -4.13
C ALA A 103 5.82 6.66 -3.04
N SER A 104 5.08 7.67 -2.59
CA SER A 104 5.53 8.57 -1.51
C SER A 104 5.76 7.84 -0.19
N CYS A 105 4.88 6.89 0.17
CA CYS A 105 5.04 6.07 1.35
C CYS A 105 6.23 5.11 1.22
N VAL A 106 6.32 4.37 0.11
CA VAL A 106 7.41 3.39 -0.12
C VAL A 106 8.78 4.07 -0.18
N ALA A 107 8.87 5.28 -0.72
CA ALA A 107 10.13 6.03 -0.73
C ALA A 107 10.72 6.26 0.67
N VAL A 108 9.85 6.41 1.69
CA VAL A 108 10.25 6.68 3.07
C VAL A 108 10.33 5.42 3.91
N SER A 109 9.30 4.56 3.87
CA SER A 109 9.18 3.39 4.75
C SER A 109 9.72 2.09 4.13
N GLY A 110 10.10 2.12 2.86
CA GLY A 110 10.37 0.90 2.10
C GLY A 110 9.09 0.12 1.78
N SER A 111 9.26 -1.12 1.32
CA SER A 111 8.15 -1.95 0.83
C SER A 111 7.45 -2.70 1.97
N ILE A 112 6.30 -2.18 2.43
CA ILE A 112 5.45 -2.86 3.42
C ILE A 112 4.30 -3.56 2.70
N SER A 113 4.36 -4.89 2.66
CA SER A 113 3.38 -5.74 1.97
C SER A 113 2.10 -5.94 2.81
N PHE A 114 1.02 -6.39 2.17
CA PHE A 114 -0.28 -6.76 2.77
C PHE A 114 -1.13 -5.65 3.39
N VAL A 115 -0.58 -4.51 3.83
CA VAL A 115 -1.37 -3.42 4.44
C VAL A 115 -2.53 -2.99 3.54
N GLY A 116 -2.24 -2.80 2.24
CA GLY A 116 -3.23 -2.42 1.23
C GLY A 116 -4.29 -3.49 0.92
N LEU A 117 -4.13 -4.72 1.41
CA LEU A 117 -5.12 -5.79 1.30
C LEU A 117 -5.91 -5.94 2.60
N ILE A 118 -5.22 -5.94 3.75
CA ILE A 118 -5.82 -6.17 5.07
C ILE A 118 -6.68 -5.00 5.49
N ALA A 119 -6.15 -3.78 5.42
CA ALA A 119 -6.82 -2.59 5.93
C ALA A 119 -8.18 -2.35 5.26
N PRO A 120 -8.30 -2.26 3.92
CA PRO A 120 -9.61 -2.05 3.29
C PRO A 120 -10.55 -3.24 3.44
N HIS A 121 -10.03 -4.47 3.55
CA HIS A 121 -10.88 -5.63 3.80
C HIS A 121 -11.50 -5.58 5.21
N LEU A 122 -10.69 -5.28 6.23
CA LEU A 122 -11.17 -5.15 7.61
C LEU A 122 -12.15 -3.98 7.74
N SER A 123 -11.84 -2.83 7.14
CA SER A 123 -12.75 -1.68 7.05
C SER A 123 -14.09 -2.07 6.44
N ARG A 124 -14.07 -2.79 5.31
CA ARG A 124 -15.30 -3.23 4.64
C ARG A 124 -16.17 -4.12 5.52
N ARG A 125 -15.55 -4.98 6.35
CA ARG A 125 -16.28 -5.79 7.34
C ARG A 125 -16.87 -4.95 8.49
N LEU A 126 -16.21 -3.85 8.87
CA LEU A 126 -16.63 -3.01 9.99
C LEU A 126 -17.70 -1.98 9.61
N VAL A 127 -17.57 -1.32 8.46
CA VAL A 127 -18.44 -0.20 8.06
C VAL A 127 -19.20 -0.41 6.75
N GLY A 128 -19.01 -1.56 6.09
CA GLY A 128 -19.63 -1.88 4.81
C GLY A 128 -18.89 -1.31 3.60
N PRO A 129 -19.47 -1.42 2.38
CA PRO A 129 -18.76 -1.19 1.12
C PRO A 129 -18.71 0.27 0.65
N ARG A 130 -19.47 1.19 1.25
CA ARG A 130 -19.54 2.60 0.82
C ARG A 130 -18.18 3.29 0.97
N HIS A 131 -17.60 3.76 -0.14
CA HIS A 131 -16.23 4.27 -0.18
C HIS A 131 -15.99 5.47 0.73
N GLY A 132 -17.02 6.30 0.97
CA GLY A 132 -16.89 7.47 1.87
C GLY A 132 -16.38 7.11 3.26
N VAL A 133 -17.03 6.15 3.92
CA VAL A 133 -16.65 5.70 5.28
C VAL A 133 -15.55 4.64 5.23
N LEU A 134 -15.57 3.78 4.19
CA LEU A 134 -14.58 2.73 4.01
C LEU A 134 -13.16 3.30 3.85
N LEU A 135 -12.97 4.42 3.15
CA LEU A 135 -11.64 5.02 2.99
C LEU A 135 -11.10 5.58 4.31
N SER A 136 -11.89 6.37 5.03
CA SER A 136 -11.47 6.94 6.31
C SER A 136 -11.12 5.87 7.33
N THR A 137 -11.94 4.81 7.41
CA THR A 137 -11.65 3.66 8.28
C THR A 137 -10.42 2.88 7.83
N SER A 138 -10.19 2.73 6.52
CA SER A 138 -9.00 2.04 5.99
C SER A 138 -7.71 2.77 6.31
N ILE A 139 -7.73 4.11 6.28
CA ILE A 139 -6.59 4.93 6.70
C ILE A 139 -6.27 4.67 8.18
N LEU A 140 -7.28 4.70 9.05
CA LEU A 140 -7.10 4.48 10.48
C LEU A 140 -6.63 3.05 10.80
N ILE A 141 -7.27 2.04 10.21
CA ILE A 141 -6.90 0.63 10.41
C ILE A 141 -5.48 0.38 9.89
N GLY A 142 -5.12 0.92 8.73
CA GLY A 142 -3.77 0.82 8.19
C GLY A 142 -2.74 1.45 9.11
N ALA A 143 -3.02 2.63 9.65
CA ALA A 143 -2.14 3.32 10.59
C ALA A 143 -1.92 2.50 11.88
N VAL A 144 -3.01 1.96 12.46
CA VAL A 144 -2.93 1.11 13.66
C VAL A 144 -2.17 -0.19 13.36
N LEU A 145 -2.45 -0.85 12.23
CA LEU A 145 -1.79 -2.10 11.84
C LEU A 145 -0.28 -1.91 11.71
N VAL A 146 0.16 -0.87 11.00
CA VAL A 146 1.58 -0.59 10.80
C VAL A 146 2.25 -0.17 12.10
N SER A 147 1.61 0.68 12.91
CA SER A 147 2.16 1.10 14.21
C SER A 147 2.33 -0.06 15.19
N LEU A 148 1.36 -0.99 15.24
CA LEU A 148 1.47 -2.20 16.05
C LEU A 148 2.58 -3.12 15.53
N ALA A 149 2.66 -3.33 14.21
CA ALA A 149 3.71 -4.15 13.63
C ALA A 149 5.11 -3.58 13.90
N ASP A 150 5.27 -2.25 13.84
CA ASP A 150 6.53 -1.57 14.16
C ASP A 150 6.90 -1.75 15.63
N THR A 151 5.93 -1.54 16.52
CA THR A 151 6.13 -1.70 17.98
C THR A 151 6.55 -3.14 18.31
N ILE A 152 5.89 -4.12 17.71
CA ILE A 152 6.22 -5.54 17.87
C ILE A 152 7.64 -5.84 17.34
N GLY A 153 7.98 -5.33 16.15
CA GLY A 153 9.29 -5.53 15.52
C GLY A 153 10.45 -4.99 16.35
N ARG A 154 10.24 -3.89 17.10
CA ARG A 154 11.23 -3.30 18.01
C ARG A 154 11.36 -4.02 19.35
N ILE A 155 10.31 -4.72 19.80
CA ILE A 155 10.29 -5.36 21.13
C ILE A 155 10.82 -6.80 21.09
N ILE A 156 10.53 -7.58 20.04
CA ILE A 156 10.78 -9.03 20.03
C ILE A 156 12.27 -9.38 20.07
N ILE A 157 13.13 -8.66 19.34
CA ILE A 157 14.55 -8.97 19.24
C ILE A 157 15.34 -7.71 19.59
N GLN A 158 15.76 -7.56 20.83
CA GLN A 158 16.75 -6.54 21.20
C GLN A 158 18.15 -7.17 21.17
N PRO A 159 19.19 -6.48 20.64
CA PRO A 159 19.23 -5.09 20.17
C PRO A 159 18.96 -4.91 18.65
N SER A 160 18.63 -5.98 17.92
CA SER A 160 18.45 -5.95 16.45
C SER A 160 16.99 -5.83 16.03
N GLU A 161 16.58 -4.70 15.45
CA GLU A 161 15.19 -4.49 15.04
C GLU A 161 14.78 -5.35 13.84
N ILE A 162 13.60 -5.99 13.93
CA ILE A 162 12.98 -6.66 12.77
C ILE A 162 12.31 -5.61 11.89
N PRO A 163 12.54 -5.59 10.56
CA PRO A 163 11.81 -4.74 9.63
C PRO A 163 10.29 -4.89 9.79
N THR A 164 9.61 -3.75 9.93
CA THR A 164 8.15 -3.65 10.09
C THR A 164 7.39 -4.44 9.03
N GLY A 165 7.86 -4.44 7.77
CA GLY A 165 7.25 -5.16 6.66
C GLY A 165 7.23 -6.68 6.84
N ILE A 166 8.26 -7.25 7.50
CA ILE A 166 8.31 -8.68 7.83
C ILE A 166 7.24 -9.01 8.87
N VAL A 167 7.12 -8.18 9.92
CA VAL A 167 6.10 -8.37 10.96
C VAL A 167 4.69 -8.31 10.37
N VAL A 168 4.42 -7.32 9.51
CA VAL A 168 3.14 -7.23 8.79
C VAL A 168 2.89 -8.46 7.92
N ALA A 169 3.90 -8.98 7.22
CA ALA A 169 3.76 -10.17 6.37
C ALA A 169 3.43 -11.43 7.19
N ILE A 170 4.06 -11.61 8.35
CA ILE A 170 3.80 -12.72 9.27
C ILE A 170 2.36 -12.69 9.79
N ILE A 171 1.81 -11.51 10.07
CA ILE A 171 0.42 -11.35 10.48
C ILE A 171 -0.53 -11.51 9.28
N GLY A 172 -0.16 -10.93 8.14
CA GLY A 172 -1.01 -10.80 6.98
C GLY A 172 -1.21 -12.09 6.19
N ALA A 173 -0.16 -12.90 6.04
CA ALA A 173 -0.25 -14.14 5.27
C ALA A 173 -1.24 -15.15 5.89
N PRO A 174 -1.20 -15.47 7.20
CA PRO A 174 -2.20 -16.34 7.83
C PRO A 174 -3.61 -15.76 7.75
N TYR A 175 -3.78 -14.46 7.96
CA TYR A 175 -5.08 -13.80 7.87
C TYR A 175 -5.68 -13.94 6.46
N PHE A 176 -4.87 -13.72 5.43
CA PHE A 176 -5.32 -13.82 4.04
C PHE A 176 -5.62 -15.27 3.63
N LEU A 177 -4.79 -16.23 4.06
CA LEU A 177 -5.03 -17.66 3.84
C LEU A 177 -6.33 -18.12 4.51
N TYR A 178 -6.57 -17.70 5.75
CA TYR A 178 -7.82 -17.96 6.46
C TYR A 178 -9.04 -17.38 5.70
N LEU A 179 -8.91 -16.15 5.20
CA LEU A 179 -9.96 -15.53 4.40
C LEU A 179 -10.27 -16.32 3.12
N LEU A 180 -9.23 -16.74 2.39
CA LEU A 180 -9.38 -17.54 1.17
C LEU A 180 -10.03 -18.89 1.43
N SER A 181 -9.69 -19.52 2.56
CA SER A 181 -10.32 -20.78 2.99
C SER A 181 -11.81 -20.61 3.23
N ASN A 182 -12.23 -19.50 3.86
CA ASN A 182 -13.65 -19.24 4.15
C ASN A 182 -14.44 -18.68 2.97
N SER A 183 -13.78 -18.16 1.93
CA SER A 183 -14.43 -17.63 0.72
C SER A 183 -14.94 -18.74 -0.22
N LYS A 184 -14.63 -20.00 0.05
CA LYS A 184 -14.98 -21.17 -0.77
C LYS A 184 -16.08 -22.05 -0.16
N SER A 185 -16.81 -21.56 0.83
CA SER A 185 -18.02 -22.22 1.37
C SER A 185 -19.27 -21.42 1.08
#